data_AF-A0A932T504-F1
#
_entry.id   AF-A0A932T504-F1
#
_cell.length_a   1.000
_cell.length_b   1.000
_cell.length_c   1.000
_cell.angle_alpha   90.00
_cell.angle_beta   90.00
_cell.angle_gamma   90.00
#
_symmetry.space_group_name_H-M   'P 1'
#
loop_
_entity.id
_entity.type
_entity.pdbx_description
1 polymer ?
#
loop_
_entity_poly.entity_id
_entity_poly.type
_entity_poly.pdbx_seq_one_letter_code
_entity_poly.pdbx_strand_id
1 'polypeptide(L)'
;MNEYYYELKITPNKYYELYLDLIMGLCEDALEELDGTIIIRSEEELDEVENGIKYFTDELQSSLDSEIVCDTTLEKIENQNWIQKYKDSIEPVVCGKFYIHPSWYEPKEDKVNILIDPALAFGSGHHETTSSCLDAISAYVKSGDSL
;
A
#
# COMPACT_ATOMS: atom_id res chain seq x y z
N MET A 1 -6.18 -16.03 -9.64
CA MET A 1 -5.27 -15.40 -8.68
C MET A 1 -4.46 -16.55 -8.12
N ASN A 2 -3.15 -16.54 -8.34
CA ASN A 2 -2.29 -17.63 -7.90
C ASN A 2 -2.21 -17.69 -6.37
N GLU A 3 -2.01 -18.89 -5.83
CA GLU A 3 -1.88 -19.13 -4.39
C GLU A 3 -0.59 -18.50 -3.83
N TYR A 4 0.41 -18.30 -4.68
CA TYR A 4 1.68 -17.67 -4.32
C TYR A 4 2.10 -16.67 -5.39
N TYR A 5 3.00 -15.75 -5.02
CA TYR A 5 3.76 -14.89 -5.91
C TYR A 5 5.23 -14.90 -5.46
N TYR A 6 6.12 -14.40 -6.31
CA TYR A 6 7.54 -14.27 -6.03
C TYR A 6 7.87 -12.80 -5.77
N GLU A 7 8.61 -12.53 -4.69
CA GLU A 7 9.12 -11.19 -4.34
C GLU A 7 10.64 -11.20 -4.44
N LEU A 8 11.18 -10.29 -5.26
CA LEU A 8 12.60 -10.06 -5.39
C LEU A 8 12.94 -8.68 -4.83
N LYS A 9 13.77 -8.65 -3.79
CA LYS A 9 14.35 -7.43 -3.21
C LYS A 9 15.75 -7.23 -3.75
N ILE A 10 16.05 -6.02 -4.19
CA ILE A 10 17.33 -5.64 -4.80
C ILE A 10 17.82 -4.37 -4.11
N THR A 11 18.95 -4.45 -3.40
CA THR A 11 19.49 -3.36 -2.59
C THR A 11 20.92 -3.03 -3.04
N PRO A 12 21.10 -2.15 -4.03
CA PRO A 12 22.41 -1.72 -4.47
C PRO A 12 23.00 -0.67 -3.52
N ASN A 13 24.28 -0.78 -3.19
CA ASN A 13 24.97 0.21 -2.37
C ASN A 13 25.30 1.51 -3.12
N LYS A 14 25.32 1.47 -4.45
CA LYS A 14 25.69 2.55 -5.37
C LYS A 14 24.91 2.42 -6.67
N TYR A 15 24.83 3.51 -7.41
CA TYR A 15 24.25 3.55 -8.77
C TYR A 15 22.79 3.07 -8.85
N TYR A 16 22.01 3.31 -7.78
CA TYR A 16 20.60 2.91 -7.66
C TYR A 16 19.78 3.15 -8.93
N GLU A 17 19.88 4.34 -9.53
CA GLU A 17 19.17 4.71 -10.77
C GLU A 17 19.47 3.76 -11.94
N LEU A 18 20.71 3.25 -12.06
CA LEU A 18 21.05 2.31 -13.13
C LEU A 18 20.40 0.94 -12.93
N TYR A 19 20.25 0.50 -11.67
CA TYR A 19 19.51 -0.72 -11.35
C TYR A 19 18.02 -0.53 -11.61
N LEU A 20 17.47 0.63 -11.22
CA LEU A 20 16.07 0.97 -11.47
C LEU A 20 15.77 0.97 -12.98
N ASP A 21 16.59 1.66 -13.78
CA ASP A 21 16.45 1.70 -15.24
C ASP A 21 16.52 0.30 -15.87
N LEU A 22 17.47 -0.54 -15.43
CA LEU A 22 17.60 -1.92 -15.89
C LEU A 22 16.35 -2.73 -15.57
N ILE A 23 15.88 -2.68 -14.33
CA ILE A 23 14.72 -3.44 -13.85
C ILE A 23 13.46 -3.02 -14.61
N MET A 24 13.25 -1.71 -14.80
CA MET A 24 12.15 -1.18 -15.60
C MET A 24 12.19 -1.65 -17.06
N GLY A 25 13.37 -2.00 -17.58
CA GLY A 25 13.53 -2.59 -18.91
C GLY A 25 13.34 -4.12 -18.95
N LEU A 26 13.54 -4.82 -17.83
CA LEU A 26 13.43 -6.28 -17.74
C LEU A 26 12.04 -6.76 -17.29
N CYS A 27 11.32 -5.95 -16.52
CA CYS A 27 10.06 -6.32 -15.90
C CYS A 27 8.92 -5.41 -16.38
N GLU A 28 7.78 -6.01 -16.73
CA GLU A 28 6.53 -5.28 -17.02
C GLU A 28 5.65 -5.09 -15.77
N ASP A 29 5.99 -5.79 -14.69
CA ASP A 29 5.28 -5.76 -13.41
C ASP A 29 5.47 -4.44 -12.65
N ALA A 30 4.55 -4.16 -11.73
CA ALA A 30 4.67 -3.03 -10.82
C ALA A 30 5.87 -3.20 -9.89
N LEU A 31 6.54 -2.09 -9.61
CA LEU A 31 7.74 -1.99 -8.79
C LEU A 31 7.48 -1.04 -7.62
N GLU A 32 8.04 -1.40 -6.46
CA GLU A 32 7.99 -0.62 -5.22
C GLU A 32 9.40 -0.21 -4.83
N GLU A 33 9.54 1.03 -4.40
CA GLU A 33 10.80 1.58 -3.90
C GLU A 33 10.66 1.85 -2.40
N LEU A 34 11.55 1.27 -1.60
CA LEU A 34 11.54 1.42 -0.14
C LEU A 34 12.96 1.49 0.40
N ASP A 35 13.32 2.61 1.02
CA ASP A 35 14.60 2.81 1.73
C ASP A 35 15.86 2.41 0.94
N GLY A 36 15.86 2.64 -0.38
CA GLY A 36 16.98 2.28 -1.28
C GLY A 36 16.96 0.83 -1.77
N THR A 37 15.89 0.09 -1.48
CA THR A 37 15.60 -1.23 -2.03
C THR A 37 14.53 -1.12 -3.10
N ILE A 38 14.77 -1.79 -4.24
CA ILE A 38 13.79 -2.00 -5.31
C ILE A 38 13.14 -3.36 -5.06
N ILE A 39 11.81 -3.38 -5.03
CA ILE A 39 11.02 -4.58 -4.77
C ILE A 39 10.16 -4.87 -5.99
N ILE A 40 10.34 -6.06 -6.56
CA ILE A 40 9.57 -6.57 -7.69
C ILE A 40 8.70 -7.71 -7.19
N ARG A 41 7.45 -7.76 -7.60
CA ARG A 41 6.54 -8.87 -7.30
C ARG A 41 5.92 -9.38 -8.59
N SER A 42 6.01 -10.68 -8.81
CA SER A 42 5.45 -11.33 -10.01
C SER A 42 4.76 -12.65 -9.67
N GLU A 43 3.78 -13.03 -10.48
CA GLU A 43 3.23 -14.40 -10.46
C GLU A 43 4.19 -15.41 -11.10
N GLU A 44 5.17 -14.94 -11.88
CA GLU A 44 6.23 -15.73 -12.50
C GLU A 44 7.49 -15.79 -11.64
N GLU A 45 8.35 -16.78 -11.87
CA GLU A 45 9.63 -16.92 -11.19
C GLU A 45 10.61 -15.82 -11.61
N LEU A 46 11.33 -15.25 -10.64
CA LEU A 46 12.21 -14.10 -10.84
C LEU A 46 13.70 -14.47 -10.81
N ASP A 47 14.04 -15.76 -10.87
CA ASP A 47 15.42 -16.26 -10.86
C ASP A 47 16.26 -15.68 -12.00
N GLU A 48 15.69 -15.59 -13.21
CA GLU A 48 16.37 -15.02 -14.37
C GLU A 48 16.63 -13.51 -14.19
N VAL A 49 15.69 -12.79 -13.56
CA VAL A 49 15.85 -11.37 -13.24
C VAL A 49 16.95 -11.21 -12.19
N GLU A 50 16.92 -11.99 -11.11
CA GLU A 50 17.95 -11.97 -10.07
C GLU A 50 19.35 -12.24 -10.66
N ASN A 51 19.46 -13.25 -11.53
CA ASN A 51 20.71 -13.56 -12.23
C ASN A 51 21.17 -12.42 -13.13
N GLY A 52 20.25 -11.76 -13.85
CA GLY A 52 20.54 -10.57 -14.64
C GLY A 52 21.10 -9.42 -13.82
N ILE A 53 20.56 -9.20 -12.61
CA ILE A 53 21.05 -8.17 -11.68
C ILE A 53 22.45 -8.50 -11.15
N LYS A 54 22.71 -9.76 -10.80
CA LYS A 54 24.05 -10.22 -10.37
C LYS A 54 25.07 -10.01 -11.48
N TYR A 55 24.76 -10.42 -12.71
CA TYR A 55 25.62 -10.19 -13.88
C TYR A 55 25.87 -8.70 -14.12
N PHE A 56 24.83 -7.88 -14.05
CA PHE A 56 24.96 -6.43 -14.22
C PHE A 56 25.86 -5.80 -13.15
N THR A 57 25.76 -6.27 -11.90
CA THR A 57 26.61 -5.82 -10.79
C THR A 57 28.09 -6.11 -11.08
N ASP A 58 28.40 -7.33 -11.54
CA ASP A 58 29.75 -7.75 -11.89
C ASP A 58 30.35 -6.93 -13.05
N GLU A 59 29.54 -6.66 -14.08
CA GLU A 59 29.93 -5.84 -15.24
C GLU A 59 30.18 -4.38 -14.86
N LEU A 60 29.31 -3.79 -14.03
CA LEU A 60 29.49 -2.43 -13.52
C LEU A 60 30.77 -2.32 -12.68
N GLN A 61 31.01 -3.29 -11.79
CA GLN A 61 32.20 -3.32 -10.94
C GLN A 61 33.48 -3.38 -11.80
N SER A 62 33.48 -4.24 -12.82
CA SER A 62 34.61 -4.40 -13.75
C SER A 62 34.86 -3.15 -14.60
N SER A 63 33.79 -2.51 -15.07
CA SER A 63 33.87 -1.35 -15.97
C SER A 63 34.26 -0.05 -15.25
N LEU A 64 33.87 0.10 -13.98
CA LEU A 64 34.04 1.32 -13.21
C LEU A 64 35.22 1.28 -12.23
N ASP A 65 35.89 0.13 -12.09
CA ASP A 65 36.99 -0.10 -11.13
C ASP A 65 36.60 0.38 -9.71
N SER A 66 35.36 0.07 -9.31
CA SER A 66 34.78 0.46 -8.03
C SER A 66 34.13 -0.75 -7.38
N GLU A 67 34.32 -0.91 -6.08
CA GLU A 67 33.57 -1.88 -5.29
C GLU A 67 32.08 -1.51 -5.28
N ILE A 68 31.26 -2.39 -5.85
CA ILE A 68 29.81 -2.28 -5.96
C ILE A 68 29.23 -3.56 -5.38
N VAL A 69 28.28 -3.40 -4.47
CA VAL A 69 27.58 -4.52 -3.84
C VAL A 69 26.11 -4.32 -4.08
N CYS A 70 25.43 -5.38 -4.50
CA CYS A 70 23.99 -5.41 -4.65
C CYS A 70 23.46 -6.65 -3.94
N ASP A 71 22.78 -6.44 -2.82
CA ASP A 71 22.16 -7.53 -2.07
C ASP A 71 20.82 -7.89 -2.74
N THR A 72 20.66 -9.17 -3.07
CA THR A 72 19.42 -9.70 -3.64
C THR A 72 18.78 -10.71 -2.70
N THR A 73 17.45 -10.73 -2.64
CA THR A 73 16.69 -11.75 -1.89
C THR A 73 15.43 -12.09 -2.64
N LEU A 74 15.34 -13.34 -3.09
CA LEU A 74 14.17 -13.91 -3.76
C LEU A 74 13.39 -14.81 -2.81
N GLU A 75 12.11 -14.52 -2.63
CA GLU A 75 11.20 -15.29 -1.78
C GLU A 75 9.93 -15.65 -2.52
N LYS A 76 9.38 -16.83 -2.22
CA LYS A 76 8.04 -17.24 -2.64
C LYS A 76 7.07 -16.98 -1.50
N ILE A 77 6.09 -16.12 -1.73
CA ILE A 77 5.17 -15.60 -0.71
C ILE A 77 3.75 -16.07 -1.01
N GLU A 78 3.03 -16.51 0.02
CA GLU A 78 1.61 -16.85 -0.09
C GLU A 78 0.79 -15.60 -0.40
N ASN A 79 -0.09 -15.71 -1.39
CA ASN A 79 -0.94 -14.61 -1.80
C ASN A 79 -2.02 -14.37 -0.74
N GLN A 80 -2.33 -13.10 -0.51
CA GLN A 80 -3.29 -12.70 0.51
C GLN A 80 -4.47 -12.00 -0.15
N ASN A 81 -5.66 -12.21 0.40
CA ASN A 81 -6.82 -11.44 -0.02
C ASN A 81 -6.71 -10.02 0.55
N TRP A 82 -5.99 -9.16 -0.17
CA TRP A 82 -5.74 -7.77 0.22
C TRP A 82 -7.03 -6.95 0.35
N ILE A 83 -8.05 -7.24 -0.46
CA ILE A 83 -9.37 -6.59 -0.35
C ILE A 83 -10.01 -6.95 0.98
N GLN A 84 -9.98 -8.22 1.39
CA GLN A 84 -10.53 -8.63 2.67
C GLN A 84 -9.73 -8.05 3.84
N LYS A 85 -8.39 -8.12 3.80
CA LYS A 85 -7.53 -7.52 4.82
C LYS A 85 -7.78 -6.01 4.98
N TYR A 86 -7.99 -5.31 3.87
CA TYR A 86 -8.36 -3.90 3.88
C TYR A 86 -9.73 -3.68 4.53
N LYS A 87 -10.74 -4.48 4.18
CA LYS A 87 -12.08 -4.36 4.81
C LYS A 87 -12.04 -4.64 6.31
N ASP A 88 -11.24 -5.62 6.73
CA ASP A 88 -11.07 -6.02 8.12
C ASP A 88 -10.30 -4.97 8.94
N SER A 89 -9.46 -4.16 8.31
CA SER A 89 -8.72 -3.09 9.00
C SER A 89 -9.53 -1.79 9.19
N ILE A 90 -10.74 -1.72 8.64
CA ILE A 90 -11.63 -0.57 8.78
C ILE A 90 -12.72 -0.89 9.81
N GLU A 91 -12.80 -0.04 10.82
CA GLU A 91 -13.87 -0.07 11.81
C GLU A 91 -14.84 1.11 11.63
N PRO A 92 -16.16 0.90 11.78
CA PRO A 92 -17.12 1.99 11.82
C PRO A 92 -16.87 2.95 12.98
N VAL A 93 -17.19 4.23 12.78
CA VAL A 93 -17.00 5.27 13.79
C VAL A 93 -18.36 5.76 14.31
N VAL A 94 -18.47 5.92 15.63
CA VAL A 94 -19.65 6.53 16.28
C VAL A 94 -19.27 7.90 16.81
N CYS A 95 -19.97 8.95 16.37
CA CYS A 95 -19.79 10.33 16.81
C CYS A 95 -21.14 10.89 17.25
N GLY A 96 -21.39 10.95 18.56
CA GLY A 96 -22.68 11.35 19.13
C GLY A 96 -23.85 10.51 18.59
N LYS A 97 -24.77 11.19 17.87
CA LYS A 97 -25.94 10.56 17.22
C LYS A 97 -25.62 9.94 15.85
N PHE A 98 -24.45 10.18 15.30
CA PHE A 98 -24.05 9.70 13.97
C PHE A 98 -23.28 8.38 14.06
N TYR A 99 -23.49 7.54 13.07
CA TYR A 99 -22.74 6.31 12.84
C TYR A 99 -22.21 6.32 11.41
N ILE A 100 -20.90 6.47 11.26
CA ILE A 100 -20.23 6.42 9.97
C ILE A 100 -19.76 4.99 9.74
N HIS A 101 -20.20 4.38 8.66
CA HIS A 101 -19.87 3.00 8.36
C HIS A 101 -19.69 2.80 6.86
N PRO A 102 -18.85 1.84 6.45
CA PRO A 102 -18.75 1.47 5.05
C PRO A 102 -19.87 0.49 4.66
N SER A 103 -20.01 0.24 3.37
CA SER A 103 -21.06 -0.60 2.76
C SER A 103 -21.06 -2.05 3.24
N TRP A 104 -19.96 -2.53 3.81
CA TRP A 104 -19.84 -3.88 4.35
C TRP A 104 -20.18 -4.01 5.84
N TYR A 105 -20.64 -2.93 6.49
CA TYR A 105 -21.21 -2.96 7.84
C TYR A 105 -22.69 -2.58 7.83
N GLU A 106 -23.46 -3.29 8.65
CA GLU A 106 -24.89 -3.03 8.82
C GLU A 106 -25.14 -1.67 9.50
N PRO A 107 -26.23 -0.97 9.14
CA PRO A 107 -26.64 0.26 9.80
C PRO A 107 -27.11 -0.01 11.24
N LYS A 108 -27.05 1.02 12.09
CA LYS A 108 -27.57 0.99 13.46
C LYS A 108 -28.94 1.66 13.54
N GLU A 109 -29.91 0.99 14.14
CA GLU A 109 -31.30 1.48 14.26
C GLU A 109 -31.43 2.75 15.14
N ASP A 110 -30.55 2.92 16.14
CA ASP A 110 -30.58 4.01 17.11
C ASP A 110 -29.70 5.22 16.71
N LYS A 111 -29.18 5.23 15.48
CA LYS A 111 -28.23 6.23 14.98
C LYS A 111 -28.64 6.82 13.64
N VAL A 112 -28.10 8.01 13.35
CA VAL A 112 -28.11 8.59 12.01
C VAL A 112 -26.96 7.96 11.22
N ASN A 113 -27.30 7.05 10.30
CA ASN A 113 -26.34 6.30 9.50
C ASN A 113 -25.77 7.17 8.37
N ILE A 114 -24.45 7.24 8.29
CA ILE A 114 -23.68 7.91 7.23
C ILE A 114 -22.86 6.83 6.54
N LEU A 115 -23.29 6.40 5.35
CA LEU A 115 -22.58 5.39 4.58
C LEU A 115 -21.45 6.05 3.78
N ILE A 116 -20.20 5.73 4.13
CA ILE A 116 -19.00 6.17 3.42
C ILE A 116 -18.05 4.99 3.30
N ASP A 117 -17.82 4.54 2.06
CA ASP A 117 -16.74 3.60 1.79
C ASP A 117 -15.40 4.34 1.89
N PRO A 118 -14.49 3.95 2.80
CA PRO A 118 -13.16 4.49 2.81
C PRO A 118 -12.49 4.15 1.48
N ALA A 119 -11.93 5.18 0.87
CA ALA A 119 -11.20 5.15 -0.39
C ALA A 119 -10.41 6.47 -0.43
N LEU A 120 -10.61 7.29 -1.46
CA LEU A 120 -10.02 8.62 -1.59
C LEU A 120 -10.82 9.73 -0.90
N ALA A 121 -11.99 9.42 -0.35
CA ALA A 121 -12.84 10.41 0.31
C ALA A 121 -12.31 10.73 1.72
N PHE A 122 -11.89 11.98 1.94
CA PHE A 122 -11.65 12.49 3.28
C PHE A 122 -12.98 12.59 4.05
N GLY A 123 -12.94 12.48 5.37
CA GLY A 123 -14.13 12.62 6.22
C GLY A 123 -14.84 11.32 6.56
N SER A 124 -14.15 10.18 6.54
CA SER A 124 -14.66 8.87 7.01
C SER A 124 -14.85 8.77 8.53
N GLY A 125 -14.70 9.87 9.27
CA GLY A 125 -14.83 9.93 10.73
C GLY A 125 -13.60 9.49 11.52
N HIS A 126 -12.63 8.82 10.88
CA HIS A 126 -11.44 8.29 11.54
C HIS A 126 -10.43 9.37 11.97
N HIS A 127 -10.49 10.55 11.34
CA HIS A 127 -9.68 11.70 11.72
C HIS A 127 -10.42 12.58 12.74
N GLU A 128 -9.72 13.05 13.77
CA GLU A 128 -10.28 13.71 14.95
C GLU A 128 -11.07 14.98 14.60
N THR A 129 -10.69 15.67 13.52
CA THR A 129 -11.42 16.86 13.07
C THR A 129 -12.82 16.52 12.58
N THR A 130 -13.00 15.38 11.91
CA THR A 130 -14.31 14.96 11.42
C THR A 130 -15.20 14.52 12.58
N SER A 131 -14.67 13.71 13.50
CA SER A 131 -15.42 13.26 14.67
C SER A 131 -15.82 14.42 15.57
N SER A 132 -14.90 15.35 15.86
CA SER A 132 -15.17 16.54 16.68
C SER A 132 -16.25 17.45 16.07
N CYS A 133 -16.22 17.65 14.75
CA CYS A 133 -17.26 18.40 14.04
C CYS A 133 -18.62 17.71 14.15
N LEU A 134 -18.69 16.39 13.99
CA LEU A 134 -19.94 15.63 14.11
C LEU A 134 -20.48 15.60 15.54
N ASP A 135 -19.62 15.54 16.55
CA ASP A 135 -20.02 15.65 17.94
C ASP A 135 -20.62 17.05 18.24
N ALA A 136 -19.99 18.11 17.73
CA ALA A 136 -20.52 19.47 17.86
C ALA A 136 -21.88 19.60 17.14
N ILE A 137 -22.02 19.07 15.92
CA ILE A 137 -23.30 19.04 15.19
C ILE A 137 -24.35 18.25 15.99
N SER A 138 -23.96 17.12 16.58
CA SER A 138 -24.85 16.31 17.41
C SER A 138 -25.35 17.07 18.63
N ALA A 139 -24.50 17.88 19.27
CA ALA A 139 -24.80 18.61 20.49
C ALA A 139 -25.57 19.92 20.26
N TYR A 140 -25.25 20.67 19.20
CA TYR A 140 -25.69 22.07 19.07
C TYR A 140 -26.70 22.32 17.95
N VAL A 141 -26.69 21.53 16.87
CA VAL A 141 -27.55 21.79 15.70
C VAL A 141 -28.95 21.22 15.91
N LYS A 142 -29.95 22.07 15.75
CA LYS A 142 -31.37 21.76 15.86
C LYS A 142 -32.06 21.81 14.49
N SER A 143 -33.25 21.21 14.43
CA SER A 143 -34.06 21.27 13.22
C SER A 143 -34.48 22.70 12.92
N GLY A 144 -34.21 23.16 11.69
CA GLY A 144 -34.52 24.52 11.24
C GLY A 144 -33.38 25.53 11.37
N ASP A 145 -32.23 25.14 11.94
CA ASP A 145 -31.04 25.99 11.95
C ASP A 145 -30.49 26.18 10.52
N SER A 146 -30.01 27.39 10.21
CA SER A 146 -29.31 27.73 8.95
C SER A 146 -27.96 28.37 9.23
N LEU A 147 -27.07 28.34 8.22
CA LEU A 147 -25.77 29.00 8.24
C LEU A 147 -25.88 30.54 8.26
#